data_AF-A0A0R3TYK3-F1
#
_entry.id   AF-A0A0R3TYK3-F1
#
_cell.length_a   1.000
_cell.length_b   1.000
_cell.length_c   1.000
_cell.angle_alpha   90.00
_cell.angle_beta   90.00
_cell.angle_gamma   90.00
#
_symmetry.space_group_name_H-M   'P 1'
#
loop_
_entity.id
_entity.type
_entity.pdbx_description
1 polymer ?
#
loop_
_entity_poly.entity_id
_entity_poly.type
_entity_poly.pdbx_seq_one_letter_code
_entity_poly.pdbx_strand_id
1 'polypeptide(L)'
;MRIFDQINVNEIWMVSFILSKPDGRGQCILKFACDFDFFAKDQKWVRWTTAKDMETLLSSPWLWAPSEGSKLEVIASWINAATSSCERGTLETSFAHFLSTLNIKNISASFIAEGWKGFPDMSTGRCESGAVQISDLGVLVLGGAAEYGGTALNTVELLQSSADNSSWCSFSPFFQPRSTPTVEFFKECVYVASSLNTCIQSTEVLSITDGRPGQWTLVSHYLFSDSRLSPMLAVSDHLHIESKYLYIFMLCSQANTASLIVKP
;
A
#
# COMPACT_ATOMS: atom_id res chain seq x y z
N MET A 1 -43.78 2.04 -13.11
CA MET A 1 -42.36 2.35 -12.90
C MET A 1 -41.92 3.41 -13.92
N ARG A 2 -42.28 4.69 -13.72
CA ARG A 2 -41.91 5.83 -14.59
C ARG A 2 -41.48 7.08 -13.79
N ILE A 3 -41.53 7.02 -12.45
CA ILE A 3 -41.27 8.18 -11.59
C ILE A 3 -39.75 8.38 -11.38
N PHE A 4 -38.93 7.35 -11.60
CA PHE A 4 -37.48 7.42 -11.43
C PHE A 4 -36.70 7.90 -12.66
N ASP A 5 -37.33 8.00 -13.83
CA ASP A 5 -36.62 8.39 -15.06
C ASP A 5 -36.19 9.87 -15.09
N GLN A 6 -36.72 10.69 -14.16
CA GLN A 6 -36.36 12.10 -14.00
C GLN A 6 -35.58 12.42 -12.71
N ILE A 7 -35.48 11.48 -11.77
CA ILE A 7 -34.87 11.76 -10.47
C ILE A 7 -33.42 11.30 -10.46
N ASN A 8 -32.53 12.18 -10.01
CA ASN A 8 -31.13 11.87 -9.81
C ASN A 8 -30.97 10.82 -8.70
N VAL A 9 -30.82 9.56 -9.08
CA VAL A 9 -30.73 8.41 -8.17
C VAL A 9 -29.58 8.59 -7.16
N ASN A 10 -28.50 9.27 -7.54
CA ASN A 10 -27.40 9.59 -6.64
C ASN A 10 -27.81 10.55 -5.52
N GLU A 11 -28.67 11.53 -5.80
CA GLU A 11 -29.19 12.45 -4.79
C GLU A 11 -30.13 11.72 -3.82
N ILE A 12 -31.01 10.84 -4.32
CA ILE A 12 -31.86 10.02 -3.44
C ILE A 12 -31.00 9.11 -2.56
N TRP A 13 -29.98 8.48 -3.13
CA TRP A 13 -29.05 7.62 -2.39
C TRP A 13 -28.37 8.39 -1.26
N MET A 14 -27.78 9.53 -1.59
CA MET A 14 -27.08 10.41 -0.64
C MET A 14 -28.03 10.91 0.45
N VAL A 15 -29.22 11.41 0.08
CA VAL A 15 -30.22 11.89 1.05
C VAL A 15 -30.70 10.74 1.95
N SER A 16 -30.93 9.55 1.39
CA SER A 16 -31.35 8.39 2.17
C SER A 16 -30.28 7.92 3.15
N PHE A 17 -29.00 8.01 2.75
CA PHE A 17 -27.85 7.78 3.62
C PHE A 17 -27.81 8.79 4.76
N ILE A 18 -27.85 10.10 4.46
CA ILE A 18 -27.82 11.18 5.46
C ILE A 18 -28.98 11.05 6.45
N LEU A 19 -30.18 10.72 5.96
CA LEU A 19 -31.37 10.57 6.79
C LEU A 19 -31.46 9.20 7.48
N SER A 20 -30.50 8.30 7.27
CA SER A 20 -30.51 6.92 7.79
C SER A 20 -31.81 6.16 7.50
N LYS A 21 -32.41 6.38 6.31
CA LYS A 21 -33.66 5.72 5.89
C LYS A 21 -33.36 4.50 5.03
N PRO A 22 -33.41 3.27 5.58
CA PRO A 22 -33.04 2.06 4.84
C PRO A 22 -33.96 1.79 3.64
N ASP A 23 -35.25 2.09 3.74
CA ASP A 23 -36.24 1.83 2.68
C ASP A 23 -35.97 2.63 1.40
N GLY A 24 -35.41 3.83 1.53
CA GLY A 24 -35.01 4.66 0.39
C GLY A 24 -33.86 4.05 -0.41
N ARG A 25 -32.87 3.47 0.29
CA ARG A 25 -31.72 2.81 -0.35
C ARG A 25 -32.14 1.54 -1.11
N GLY A 26 -33.04 0.75 -0.55
CA GLY A 26 -33.51 -0.50 -1.20
C GLY A 26 -34.10 -0.27 -2.60
N GLN A 27 -34.83 0.83 -2.80
CA GLN A 27 -35.39 1.18 -4.11
C GLN A 27 -34.30 1.63 -5.11
N CYS A 28 -33.28 2.33 -4.62
CA CYS A 28 -32.14 2.73 -5.44
C CYS A 28 -31.28 1.54 -5.86
N ILE A 29 -31.10 0.51 -5.01
CA ILE A 29 -30.29 -0.69 -5.33
C ILE A 29 -30.74 -1.34 -6.64
N LEU A 30 -32.05 -1.45 -6.87
CA LEU A 30 -32.57 -2.01 -8.12
C LEU A 30 -32.13 -1.18 -9.33
N LYS A 31 -32.21 0.14 -9.24
CA LYS A 31 -31.82 1.05 -10.32
C LYS A 31 -30.30 1.04 -10.54
N PHE A 32 -29.51 1.03 -9.47
CA PHE A 32 -28.06 0.83 -9.53
C PHE A 32 -27.69 -0.50 -10.18
N ALA A 33 -28.37 -1.59 -9.84
CA ALA A 33 -28.09 -2.89 -10.42
C ALA A 33 -28.44 -2.95 -11.92
N CYS A 34 -29.52 -2.31 -12.34
CA CYS A 34 -29.92 -2.25 -13.75
C CYS A 34 -28.96 -1.41 -14.61
N ASP A 35 -28.44 -0.31 -14.09
CA ASP A 35 -27.55 0.62 -14.81
C ASP A 35 -26.13 0.64 -14.20
N PHE A 36 -25.64 -0.52 -13.74
CA PHE A 36 -24.43 -0.61 -12.91
C PHE A 36 -23.21 0.03 -13.56
N ASP A 37 -22.92 -0.24 -14.84
CA ASP A 37 -21.76 0.32 -15.53
C ASP A 37 -21.83 1.85 -15.69
N PHE A 38 -23.04 2.42 -15.76
CA PHE A 38 -23.22 3.87 -15.79
C PHE A 38 -22.85 4.48 -14.43
N PHE A 39 -23.35 3.88 -13.35
CA PHE A 39 -23.07 4.35 -12.00
C PHE A 39 -21.65 4.04 -11.53
N ALA A 40 -21.03 2.97 -12.01
CA ALA A 40 -19.64 2.64 -11.73
C ALA A 40 -18.69 3.79 -12.11
N LYS A 41 -19.01 4.50 -13.21
CA LYS A 41 -18.27 5.67 -13.69
C LYS A 41 -18.56 6.93 -12.88
N ASP A 42 -19.74 7.03 -12.27
CA ASP A 42 -20.13 8.15 -11.43
C ASP A 42 -19.76 7.89 -9.97
N GLN A 43 -18.53 8.22 -9.59
CA GLN A 43 -18.00 7.93 -8.25
C GLN A 43 -18.69 8.69 -7.09
N LYS A 44 -19.70 9.53 -7.35
CA LYS A 44 -20.35 10.34 -6.31
C LYS A 44 -21.09 9.52 -5.26
N TRP A 45 -21.78 8.45 -5.65
CA TRP A 45 -22.56 7.62 -4.71
C TRP A 45 -21.67 6.68 -3.89
N VAL A 46 -20.53 6.30 -4.45
CA VAL A 46 -19.56 5.37 -3.87
C VAL A 46 -19.12 5.85 -2.48
N ARG A 47 -18.80 7.14 -2.32
CA ARG A 47 -18.42 7.73 -1.02
C ARG A 47 -19.49 7.60 0.08
N TRP A 48 -20.76 7.48 -0.29
CA TRP A 48 -21.89 7.42 0.65
C TRP A 48 -22.46 6.01 0.79
N THR A 49 -21.66 5.00 0.43
CA THR A 49 -22.09 3.60 0.44
C THR A 49 -21.44 2.88 1.61
N THR A 50 -22.25 2.30 2.50
CA THR A 50 -21.71 1.46 3.58
C THR A 50 -21.26 0.09 3.05
N ALA A 51 -20.44 -0.63 3.81
CA ALA A 51 -20.06 -2.00 3.45
C ALA A 51 -21.29 -2.89 3.26
N LYS A 52 -22.29 -2.77 4.14
CA LYS A 52 -23.54 -3.53 4.04
C LYS A 52 -24.35 -3.18 2.78
N ASP A 53 -24.40 -1.91 2.40
CA ASP A 53 -25.09 -1.50 1.17
C ASP A 53 -24.36 -2.01 -0.07
N MET A 54 -23.02 -1.93 -0.07
CA MET A 54 -22.20 -2.48 -1.16
C MET A 54 -22.38 -3.99 -1.29
N GLU A 55 -22.38 -4.72 -0.18
CA GLU A 55 -22.66 -6.16 -0.14
C GLU A 55 -24.05 -6.48 -0.71
N THR A 56 -25.05 -5.72 -0.31
CA THR A 56 -26.44 -5.89 -0.78
C THR A 56 -26.54 -5.61 -2.27
N LEU A 57 -25.84 -4.58 -2.76
CA LEU A 57 -25.77 -4.26 -4.18
C LEU A 57 -25.11 -5.39 -4.97
N LEU A 58 -23.91 -5.83 -4.57
CA LEU A 58 -23.14 -6.87 -5.25
C LEU A 58 -23.82 -8.25 -5.22
N SER A 59 -24.60 -8.52 -4.16
CA SER A 59 -25.38 -9.76 -4.01
C SER A 59 -26.77 -9.68 -4.66
N SER A 60 -27.12 -8.53 -5.25
CA SER A 60 -28.44 -8.34 -5.85
C SER A 60 -28.64 -9.30 -7.02
N PRO A 61 -29.74 -10.08 -7.07
CA PRO A 61 -30.03 -10.97 -8.20
C PRO A 61 -30.28 -10.19 -9.51
N TRP A 62 -30.52 -8.89 -9.41
CA TRP A 62 -30.72 -7.98 -10.53
C TRP A 62 -29.41 -7.50 -11.15
N LEU A 63 -28.26 -7.83 -10.56
CA LEU A 63 -26.93 -7.46 -11.00
C LEU A 63 -26.38 -8.45 -12.06
N TRP A 64 -27.23 -8.89 -12.98
CA TRP A 64 -26.92 -9.89 -14.00
C TRP A 64 -26.13 -9.32 -15.20
N ALA A 65 -26.13 -7.99 -15.36
CA ALA A 65 -25.52 -7.32 -16.50
C ALA A 65 -24.02 -7.00 -16.36
N PRO A 66 -23.49 -6.51 -15.23
CA PRO A 66 -22.10 -6.04 -15.19
C PRO A 66 -21.09 -7.19 -15.16
N SER A 67 -19.97 -6.97 -15.85
CA SER A 67 -18.82 -7.87 -15.83
C SER A 67 -18.21 -7.94 -14.42
N GLU A 68 -17.53 -9.04 -14.09
CA GLU A 68 -16.78 -9.13 -12.82
C GLU A 68 -15.67 -8.06 -12.72
N GLY A 69 -15.14 -7.61 -13.88
CA GLY A 69 -14.22 -6.46 -13.94
C GLY A 69 -14.89 -5.16 -13.47
N SER A 70 -16.08 -4.85 -13.99
CA SER A 70 -16.85 -3.66 -13.55
C SER A 70 -17.13 -3.70 -12.05
N LYS A 71 -17.46 -4.87 -11.48
CA LYS A 71 -17.68 -5.02 -10.04
C LYS A 71 -16.40 -4.75 -9.26
N LEU A 72 -15.28 -5.30 -9.69
CA LEU A 72 -13.97 -5.05 -9.08
C LEU A 72 -13.60 -3.56 -9.12
N GLU A 73 -13.87 -2.87 -10.24
CA GLU A 73 -13.61 -1.43 -10.38
C GLU A 73 -14.42 -0.60 -9.37
N VAL A 74 -15.71 -0.93 -9.19
CA VAL A 74 -16.57 -0.27 -8.20
C VAL A 74 -16.09 -0.52 -6.78
N ILE A 75 -15.72 -1.77 -6.46
CA ILE A 75 -15.18 -2.12 -5.14
C ILE A 75 -13.87 -1.36 -4.87
N ALA A 76 -12.96 -1.31 -5.85
CA ALA A 76 -11.71 -0.57 -5.74
C ALA A 76 -11.95 0.93 -5.55
N SER A 77 -12.84 1.52 -6.35
CA SER A 77 -13.25 2.92 -6.24
C SER A 77 -13.84 3.23 -4.86
N TRP A 78 -14.59 2.29 -4.30
CA TRP A 78 -15.21 2.40 -2.98
C TRP A 78 -14.21 2.45 -1.83
N ILE A 79 -13.19 1.62 -1.87
CA ILE A 79 -12.12 1.65 -0.85
C ILE A 79 -11.30 2.93 -0.98
N ASN A 80 -11.02 3.35 -2.22
CA ASN A 80 -10.27 4.56 -2.48
C ASN A 80 -11.03 5.84 -2.10
N ALA A 81 -12.36 5.80 -2.03
CA ALA A 81 -13.19 6.90 -1.58
C ALA A 81 -13.16 7.15 -0.05
N ALA A 82 -12.51 6.27 0.73
CA ALA A 82 -12.34 6.45 2.18
C ALA A 82 -11.63 7.77 2.50
N THR A 83 -12.21 8.53 3.43
CA THR A 83 -11.71 9.86 3.80
C THR A 83 -10.79 9.85 5.01
N SER A 84 -10.76 8.74 5.76
CA SER A 84 -9.92 8.57 6.94
C SER A 84 -9.25 7.20 6.96
N SER A 85 -8.12 7.09 7.66
CA SER A 85 -7.43 5.82 7.88
C SER A 85 -8.27 4.81 8.67
N CYS A 86 -9.05 5.27 9.65
CA CYS A 86 -9.96 4.43 10.43
C CYS A 86 -11.07 3.81 9.56
N GLU A 87 -11.67 4.62 8.69
CA GLU A 87 -12.67 4.15 7.71
C GLU A 87 -12.02 3.13 6.77
N ARG A 88 -10.85 3.46 6.21
CA ARG A 88 -10.11 2.60 5.29
C ARG A 88 -9.83 1.20 5.87
N GLY A 89 -9.41 1.09 7.13
CA GLY A 89 -9.19 -0.23 7.76
C GLY A 89 -10.46 -1.09 7.85
N THR A 90 -11.62 -0.47 8.04
CA THR A 90 -12.92 -1.17 8.01
C THR A 90 -13.28 -1.61 6.58
N LEU A 91 -13.01 -0.76 5.60
CA LEU A 91 -13.24 -1.08 4.18
C LEU A 91 -12.31 -2.19 3.69
N GLU A 92 -11.05 -2.22 4.12
CA GLU A 92 -10.07 -3.25 3.78
C GLU A 92 -10.52 -4.64 4.25
N THR A 93 -11.09 -4.73 5.46
CA THR A 93 -11.66 -6.00 5.95
C THR A 93 -12.83 -6.45 5.08
N SER A 94 -13.68 -5.50 4.67
CA SER A 94 -14.82 -5.76 3.76
C SER A 94 -14.36 -6.10 2.34
N PHE A 95 -13.24 -5.53 1.90
CA PHE A 95 -12.67 -5.77 0.58
C PHE A 95 -12.29 -7.23 0.38
N ALA A 96 -11.59 -7.82 1.36
CA ALA A 96 -11.23 -9.23 1.31
C ALA A 96 -12.49 -10.11 1.18
N HIS A 97 -13.55 -9.76 1.90
CA HIS A 97 -14.85 -10.41 1.76
C HIS A 97 -15.41 -10.25 0.33
N PHE A 98 -15.46 -9.04 -0.23
CA PHE A 98 -15.99 -8.83 -1.59
C PHE A 98 -15.14 -9.49 -2.67
N LEU A 99 -13.82 -9.47 -2.57
CA LEU A 99 -12.94 -10.20 -3.48
C LEU A 99 -13.26 -11.69 -3.50
N SER A 100 -13.61 -12.28 -2.36
CA SER A 100 -13.99 -13.70 -2.29
C SER A 100 -15.32 -14.01 -2.97
N THR A 101 -16.20 -13.00 -3.12
CA THR A 101 -17.48 -13.13 -3.83
C THR A 101 -17.35 -12.98 -5.35
N LEU A 102 -16.27 -12.34 -5.81
CA LEU A 102 -16.04 -12.16 -7.24
C LEU A 102 -15.57 -13.46 -7.88
N ASN A 103 -16.09 -13.75 -9.08
CA ASN A 103 -15.56 -14.84 -9.88
C ASN A 103 -14.33 -14.35 -10.66
N ILE A 104 -13.16 -14.41 -10.03
CA ILE A 104 -11.88 -13.95 -10.59
C ILE A 104 -11.58 -14.61 -11.96
N LYS A 105 -12.07 -15.83 -12.21
CA LYS A 105 -11.89 -16.52 -13.50
C LYS A 105 -12.60 -15.82 -14.67
N ASN A 106 -13.59 -14.98 -14.37
CA ASN A 106 -14.34 -14.22 -15.35
C ASN A 106 -13.80 -12.78 -15.52
N ILE A 107 -12.73 -12.41 -14.83
CA ILE A 107 -12.03 -11.14 -15.06
C ILE A 107 -11.04 -11.35 -16.19
N SER A 108 -11.11 -10.53 -17.24
CA SER A 108 -10.20 -10.67 -18.38
C SER A 108 -8.77 -10.30 -17.98
N ALA A 109 -7.78 -11.00 -18.54
CA ALA A 109 -6.38 -10.65 -18.34
C ALA A 109 -6.07 -9.23 -18.83
N SER A 110 -6.76 -8.76 -19.88
CA SER A 110 -6.65 -7.38 -20.35
C SER A 110 -7.14 -6.37 -19.32
N PHE A 111 -8.26 -6.64 -18.64
CA PHE A 111 -8.77 -5.77 -17.58
C PHE A 111 -7.76 -5.66 -16.43
N ILE A 112 -7.17 -6.79 -16.03
CA ILE A 112 -6.10 -6.79 -15.03
C ILE A 112 -4.93 -5.96 -15.54
N ALA A 113 -4.44 -6.22 -16.76
CA ALA A 113 -3.30 -5.50 -17.34
C ALA A 113 -3.55 -3.99 -17.51
N GLU A 114 -4.76 -3.59 -17.92
CA GLU A 114 -5.18 -2.19 -18.06
C GLU A 114 -5.32 -1.50 -16.69
N GLY A 115 -5.73 -2.23 -15.66
CA GLY A 115 -5.77 -1.74 -14.28
C GLY A 115 -4.38 -1.46 -13.69
N TRP A 116 -3.34 -2.15 -14.17
CA TRP A 116 -1.95 -1.88 -13.80
C TRP A 116 -1.39 -0.75 -14.66
N LYS A 117 -1.67 0.49 -14.28
CA LYS A 117 -0.94 1.63 -14.82
C LYS A 117 0.45 1.68 -14.20
N GLY A 118 1.48 1.49 -15.02
CA GLY A 118 2.87 1.65 -14.58
C GLY A 118 3.13 3.06 -14.06
N PHE A 119 3.90 3.15 -12.98
CA PHE A 119 4.54 4.40 -12.60
C PHE A 119 5.64 4.75 -13.61
N PRO A 120 6.11 6.02 -13.64
CA PRO A 120 7.31 6.34 -14.41
C PRO A 120 8.47 5.43 -14.03
N ASP A 121 9.40 5.22 -14.96
CA ASP A 121 10.60 4.45 -14.67
C ASP A 121 11.48 5.16 -13.63
N MET A 122 12.09 4.37 -12.73
CA MET A 122 13.17 4.87 -11.86
C MET A 122 14.34 5.36 -12.71
N SER A 123 15.12 6.30 -12.18
CA SER A 123 16.34 6.74 -12.85
C SER A 123 17.40 5.64 -12.88
N THR A 124 17.42 4.78 -11.85
CA THR A 124 18.32 3.63 -11.77
C THR A 124 17.52 2.33 -11.83
N GLY A 125 17.64 1.60 -12.93
CA GLY A 125 17.17 0.23 -13.03
C GLY A 125 17.86 -0.65 -11.98
N ARG A 126 17.08 -1.44 -11.25
CA ARG A 126 17.58 -2.27 -10.15
C ARG A 126 16.70 -3.49 -9.91
N CYS A 127 17.29 -4.54 -9.37
CA CYS A 127 16.63 -5.70 -8.79
C CYS A 127 17.07 -5.86 -7.32
N GLU A 128 16.42 -6.75 -6.58
CA GLU A 128 16.85 -7.09 -5.21
C GLU A 128 16.87 -5.89 -4.24
N SER A 129 16.02 -4.89 -4.46
CA SER A 129 15.98 -3.67 -3.64
C SER A 129 15.16 -3.87 -2.37
N GLY A 130 15.42 -3.04 -1.37
CA GLY A 130 14.50 -2.83 -0.26
C GLY A 130 13.55 -1.67 -0.58
N ALA A 131 12.29 -1.75 -0.17
CA ALA A 131 11.32 -0.69 -0.35
C ALA A 131 10.47 -0.50 0.90
N VAL A 132 10.14 0.74 1.21
CA VAL A 132 9.30 1.09 2.36
C VAL A 132 8.37 2.25 2.03
N GLN A 133 7.13 2.16 2.49
CA GLN A 133 6.15 3.24 2.41
C GLN A 133 6.32 4.18 3.61
N ILE A 134 6.43 5.48 3.33
CA ILE A 134 6.48 6.53 4.35
C ILE A 134 5.22 7.38 4.17
N SER A 135 4.40 7.48 5.20
CA SER A 135 3.20 8.33 5.19
C SER A 135 3.57 9.75 4.81
N ASP A 136 2.73 10.37 3.98
CA ASP A 136 2.85 11.75 3.47
C ASP A 136 4.06 12.03 2.57
N LEU A 137 5.03 11.10 2.45
CA LEU A 137 6.22 11.28 1.62
C LEU A 137 6.18 10.44 0.34
N GLY A 138 5.86 9.14 0.43
CA GLY A 138 5.84 8.22 -0.72
C GLY A 138 6.51 6.87 -0.46
N VAL A 139 6.91 6.18 -1.54
CA VAL A 139 7.65 4.90 -1.47
C VAL A 139 9.13 5.16 -1.64
N LEU A 140 9.93 4.85 -0.63
CA LEU A 140 11.39 4.92 -0.71
C LEU A 140 11.95 3.56 -1.14
N VAL A 141 12.78 3.54 -2.18
CA VAL A 141 13.44 2.35 -2.71
C VAL A 141 14.95 2.51 -2.55
N LEU A 142 15.60 1.49 -1.97
CA LEU A 142 16.99 1.55 -1.52
C LEU A 142 17.79 0.33 -1.97
N GLY A 143 19.03 0.58 -2.36
CA GLY A 143 20.01 -0.46 -2.66
C GLY A 143 19.60 -1.37 -3.81
N GLY A 144 19.86 -2.66 -3.68
CA GLY A 144 19.66 -3.66 -4.73
C GLY A 144 20.91 -3.83 -5.59
N ALA A 145 20.72 -4.33 -6.80
CA ALA A 145 21.77 -4.49 -7.80
C ALA A 145 21.27 -4.00 -9.17
N ALA A 146 22.14 -3.39 -9.97
CA ALA A 146 21.78 -2.88 -11.29
C ALA A 146 21.28 -3.98 -12.24
N GLU A 147 21.76 -5.20 -12.01
CA GLU A 147 21.38 -6.43 -12.72
C GLU A 147 21.47 -7.61 -11.75
N TYR A 148 20.84 -8.74 -12.09
CA TYR A 148 20.83 -9.92 -11.23
C TYR A 148 22.25 -10.46 -11.02
N GLY A 149 22.69 -10.54 -9.75
CA GLY A 149 24.07 -10.89 -9.40
C GLY A 149 25.12 -9.80 -9.69
N GLY A 150 24.67 -8.58 -10.07
CA GLY A 150 25.53 -7.44 -10.36
C GLY A 150 26.04 -6.72 -9.11
N THR A 151 26.68 -5.57 -9.34
CA THR A 151 27.22 -4.72 -8.26
C THR A 151 26.10 -4.17 -7.38
N ALA A 152 26.26 -4.35 -6.07
CA ALA A 152 25.37 -3.79 -5.08
C ALA A 152 25.31 -2.26 -5.17
N LEU A 153 24.13 -1.69 -5.00
CA LEU A 153 23.87 -0.26 -5.05
C LEU A 153 23.73 0.30 -3.62
N ASN A 154 24.07 1.57 -3.45
CA ASN A 154 23.78 2.37 -2.25
C ASN A 154 22.86 3.56 -2.53
N THR A 155 22.28 3.59 -3.74
CA THR A 155 21.40 4.68 -4.16
C THR A 155 20.02 4.54 -3.52
N VAL A 156 19.37 5.68 -3.35
CA VAL A 156 18.07 5.84 -2.72
C VAL A 156 17.20 6.68 -3.65
N GLU A 157 16.03 6.18 -4.00
CA GLU A 157 15.07 6.89 -4.84
C GLU A 157 13.69 6.90 -4.16
N LEU A 158 13.01 8.05 -4.20
CA LEU A 158 11.67 8.23 -3.66
C LEU A 158 10.67 8.36 -4.81
N LEU A 159 9.65 7.50 -4.81
CA LEU A 159 8.46 7.66 -5.62
C LEU A 159 7.45 8.52 -4.86
N GLN A 160 7.21 9.72 -5.37
CA GLN A 160 6.12 10.56 -4.91
C GLN A 160 4.95 10.39 -5.87
N SER A 161 3.80 10.01 -5.35
CA SER A 161 2.58 9.85 -6.14
C SER A 161 1.51 10.83 -5.64
N SER A 162 1.02 11.64 -6.56
CA SER A 162 -0.18 12.47 -6.42
C SER A 162 -1.25 11.96 -7.39
N ALA A 163 -2.50 12.42 -7.23
CA ALA A 163 -3.65 11.93 -7.99
C ALA A 163 -3.41 11.85 -9.51
N ASP A 164 -2.69 12.82 -10.08
CA ASP A 164 -2.48 12.91 -11.53
C ASP A 164 -1.01 12.74 -11.96
N ASN A 165 -0.06 12.91 -11.04
CA ASN A 165 1.36 12.90 -11.36
C ASN A 165 2.15 12.06 -10.36
N SER A 166 3.00 11.19 -10.88
CA SER A 166 4.01 10.50 -10.10
C SER A 166 5.39 10.84 -10.64
N SER A 167 6.38 10.93 -9.76
CA SER A 167 7.76 11.22 -10.16
C SER A 167 8.74 10.57 -9.20
N TRP A 168 9.91 10.22 -9.73
CA TRP A 168 11.05 9.76 -8.95
C TRP A 168 12.01 10.91 -8.65
N CYS A 169 12.55 10.94 -7.44
CA CYS A 169 13.66 11.82 -7.09
C CYS A 169 14.73 11.05 -6.32
N SER A 170 16.00 11.40 -6.57
CA SER A 170 17.15 10.77 -5.92
C SER A 170 17.42 11.42 -4.56
N PHE A 171 17.78 10.59 -3.58
CA PHE A 171 18.19 11.00 -2.25
C PHE A 171 19.69 10.80 -2.06
N SER A 172 20.25 11.32 -0.96
CA SER A 172 21.63 11.04 -0.60
C SER A 172 21.83 9.52 -0.45
N PRO A 173 22.88 8.94 -1.08
CA PRO A 173 23.16 7.52 -0.96
C PRO A 173 23.60 7.17 0.47
N PHE A 174 23.35 5.92 0.88
CA PHE A 174 23.84 5.39 2.15
C PHE A 174 25.29 4.91 2.03
N PHE A 175 25.95 4.62 3.16
CA PHE A 175 27.40 4.40 3.21
C PHE A 175 27.85 3.12 2.53
N GLN A 176 27.20 1.98 2.82
CA GLN A 176 27.62 0.68 2.29
C GLN A 176 26.65 0.17 1.23
N PRO A 177 27.07 -0.11 -0.01
CA PRO A 177 26.19 -0.73 -1.00
C PRO A 177 25.68 -2.11 -0.57
N ARG A 178 24.40 -2.40 -0.82
CA ARG A 178 23.72 -3.63 -0.40
C ARG A 178 22.84 -4.20 -1.50
N SER A 179 22.97 -5.50 -1.78
CA SER A 179 21.96 -6.25 -2.55
C SER A 179 21.03 -6.96 -1.57
N THR A 180 19.73 -6.98 -1.84
CA THR A 180 18.66 -7.47 -0.95
C THR A 180 18.68 -6.84 0.46
N PRO A 181 18.78 -5.51 0.59
CA PRO A 181 18.70 -4.90 1.91
C PRO A 181 17.31 -5.12 2.50
N THR A 182 17.27 -5.35 3.81
CA THR A 182 16.03 -5.23 4.57
C THR A 182 15.85 -3.78 5.01
N VAL A 183 14.62 -3.27 4.90
CA VAL A 183 14.29 -1.87 5.13
C VAL A 183 13.01 -1.81 5.95
N GLU A 184 12.96 -0.90 6.92
CA GLU A 184 11.75 -0.62 7.71
C GLU A 184 11.67 0.87 8.06
N PHE A 185 10.45 1.40 8.13
CA PHE A 185 10.19 2.77 8.58
C PHE A 185 9.64 2.72 10.00
N PHE A 186 10.38 3.30 10.94
CA PHE A 186 10.07 3.21 12.35
C PHE A 186 10.49 4.48 13.08
N LYS A 187 9.57 5.04 13.89
CA LYS A 187 9.83 6.27 14.68
C LYS A 187 10.46 7.40 13.84
N GLU A 188 9.84 7.72 12.71
CA GLU A 188 10.28 8.77 11.77
C GLU A 188 11.66 8.53 11.13
N CYS A 189 12.17 7.30 11.21
CA CYS A 189 13.46 6.93 10.68
C CYS A 189 13.31 5.75 9.70
N VAL A 190 14.09 5.78 8.62
CA VAL A 190 14.27 4.63 7.75
C VAL A 190 15.51 3.87 8.19
N TYR A 191 15.34 2.61 8.54
CA TYR A 191 16.45 1.71 8.85
C TYR A 191 16.73 0.84 7.64
N VAL A 192 18.01 0.66 7.35
CA VAL A 192 18.47 -0.27 6.32
C VAL A 192 19.54 -1.17 6.90
N ALA A 193 19.41 -2.47 6.68
CA ALA A 193 20.35 -3.46 7.15
C ALA A 193 20.46 -4.63 6.17
N SER A 194 21.45 -5.49 6.42
CA SER A 194 21.66 -6.75 5.70
C SER A 194 22.07 -6.61 4.22
N SER A 195 22.89 -7.54 3.74
CA SER A 195 23.26 -7.71 2.33
C SER A 195 23.68 -9.15 2.08
N LEU A 196 23.18 -9.80 1.01
CA LEU A 196 23.51 -11.20 0.71
C LEU A 196 25.01 -11.44 0.44
N ASN A 197 25.76 -10.39 0.11
CA ASN A 197 27.10 -10.51 -0.47
C ASN A 197 28.22 -9.93 0.41
N THR A 198 27.94 -9.55 1.65
CA THR A 198 28.96 -9.00 2.56
C THR A 198 29.04 -9.77 3.88
N CYS A 199 30.26 -10.08 4.33
CA CYS A 199 30.50 -10.69 5.64
C CYS A 199 30.30 -9.70 6.80
N ILE A 200 30.51 -8.41 6.51
CA ILE A 200 30.22 -7.32 7.43
C ILE A 200 28.82 -6.87 7.14
N GLN A 201 27.98 -6.98 8.15
CA GLN A 201 26.64 -6.44 8.13
C GLN A 201 26.65 -5.17 8.98
N SER A 202 25.91 -4.18 8.50
CA SER A 202 25.78 -2.90 9.17
C SER A 202 24.33 -2.46 9.11
N THR A 203 23.93 -1.70 10.13
CA THR A 203 22.67 -1.00 10.14
C THR A 203 22.94 0.49 9.99
N GLU A 204 22.26 1.10 9.05
CA GLU A 204 22.26 2.54 8.85
C GLU A 204 20.85 3.09 9.01
N VAL A 205 20.76 4.34 9.42
CA VAL A 205 19.49 5.03 9.68
C VAL A 205 19.45 6.38 8.98
N LEU A 206 18.31 6.72 8.40
CA LEU A 206 18.00 8.03 7.85
C LEU A 206 16.83 8.62 8.63
N SER A 207 17.07 9.73 9.35
CA SER A 207 16.00 10.50 9.98
C SER A 207 15.18 11.24 8.93
N ILE A 208 13.85 11.23 9.06
CA ILE A 208 12.93 11.98 8.20
C ILE A 208 12.10 12.88 9.11
N THR A 209 12.41 14.17 9.12
CA THR A 209 11.75 15.14 9.99
C THR A 209 10.97 16.13 9.14
N ASP A 210 9.68 16.30 9.41
CA ASP A 210 8.76 17.15 8.64
C ASP A 210 8.79 16.87 7.12
N GLY A 211 8.87 15.58 6.76
CA GLY A 211 8.96 15.13 5.36
C GLY A 211 10.29 15.43 4.68
N ARG A 212 11.30 15.93 5.41
CA ARG A 212 12.63 16.22 4.87
C ARG A 212 13.63 15.13 5.29
N PRO A 213 14.38 14.54 4.34
CA PRO A 213 15.45 13.62 4.68
C PRO A 213 16.60 14.35 5.38
N GLY A 214 17.07 13.77 6.48
CA GLY A 214 18.33 14.11 7.13
C GLY A 214 19.53 13.47 6.43
N GLN A 215 20.54 13.12 7.23
CA GLN A 215 21.73 12.38 6.76
C GLN A 215 21.69 10.93 7.23
N TRP A 216 22.26 10.04 6.42
CA TRP A 216 22.51 8.68 6.83
C TRP A 216 23.49 8.66 8.01
N THR A 217 23.17 7.86 9.02
CA THR A 217 24.01 7.62 10.20
C THR A 217 24.22 6.14 10.36
N LEU A 218 25.46 5.74 10.64
CA LEU A 218 25.81 4.36 10.92
C LEU A 218 25.48 4.03 12.38
N VAL A 219 24.60 3.04 12.59
CA VAL A 219 24.12 2.64 13.92
C VAL A 219 25.00 1.56 14.52
N SER A 220 25.28 0.50 13.76
CA SER A 220 26.03 -0.65 14.26
C SER A 220 26.71 -1.44 13.16
N HIS A 221 27.78 -2.12 13.54
CA HIS A 221 28.38 -3.22 12.79
C HIS A 221 28.19 -4.53 13.53
N TYR A 222 27.96 -5.60 12.79
CA TYR A 222 27.94 -6.95 13.34
C TYR A 222 28.42 -7.95 12.29
N LEU A 223 28.99 -9.05 12.77
CA LEU A 223 29.47 -10.14 11.93
C LEU A 223 28.41 -11.23 11.93
N PHE A 224 27.88 -11.55 10.75
CA PHE A 224 27.04 -12.72 10.56
C PHE A 224 27.83 -13.81 9.84
N SER A 225 27.76 -15.03 10.35
CA SER A 225 28.34 -16.21 9.71
C SER A 225 27.48 -16.79 8.59
N ASP A 226 26.22 -16.39 8.46
CA ASP A 226 25.31 -16.79 7.37
C ASP A 226 24.74 -15.53 6.71
N SER A 227 24.76 -15.51 5.37
CA SER A 227 24.43 -14.34 4.55
C SER A 227 22.95 -14.22 4.19
N ARG A 228 22.07 -15.05 4.76
CA ARG A 228 20.66 -15.11 4.36
C ARG A 228 19.88 -13.84 4.73
N LEU A 229 18.87 -13.57 3.92
CA LEU A 229 17.87 -12.52 4.10
C LEU A 229 17.34 -12.54 5.54
N SER A 230 17.55 -11.46 6.26
CA SER A 230 17.00 -11.25 7.58
C SER A 230 15.84 -10.27 7.46
N PRO A 231 14.57 -10.68 7.62
CA PRO A 231 13.47 -9.75 7.62
C PRO A 231 13.62 -8.77 8.79
N MET A 232 13.22 -7.53 8.55
CA MET A 232 13.10 -6.48 9.55
C MET A 232 11.62 -6.21 9.79
N LEU A 233 11.24 -6.06 11.06
CA LEU A 233 9.87 -5.76 11.45
C LEU A 233 9.85 -4.81 12.64
N ALA A 234 9.10 -3.72 12.52
CA ALA A 234 8.76 -2.87 13.64
C ALA A 234 7.59 -3.47 14.45
N VAL A 235 7.80 -3.75 15.74
CA VAL A 235 6.75 -4.21 16.66
C VAL A 235 6.79 -3.39 17.94
N SER A 236 5.69 -2.70 18.23
CA SER A 236 5.56 -1.81 19.39
C SER A 236 6.67 -0.75 19.40
N ASP A 237 7.57 -0.79 20.38
CA ASP A 237 8.68 0.15 20.55
C ASP A 237 10.03 -0.35 20.05
N HIS A 238 10.05 -1.50 19.36
CA HIS A 238 11.27 -2.21 18.99
C HIS A 238 11.33 -2.48 17.49
N LEU A 239 12.57 -2.48 16.99
CA LEU A 239 12.87 -2.92 15.64
C LEU A 239 13.56 -4.30 15.73
N HIS A 240 12.93 -5.30 15.14
CA HIS A 240 13.41 -6.67 15.15
C HIS A 240 14.07 -6.98 13.82
N ILE A 241 15.28 -7.54 13.87
CA ILE A 241 15.91 -8.17 12.71
C ILE A 241 16.06 -9.65 13.05
N GLU A 242 15.30 -10.50 12.35
CA GLU A 242 15.35 -11.93 12.55
C GLU A 242 16.36 -12.56 11.60
N SER A 243 17.35 -13.25 12.15
CA SER A 243 18.21 -14.16 11.41
C SER A 243 17.95 -15.58 11.90
N LYS A 244 18.12 -16.58 11.04
CA LYS A 244 17.91 -18.01 11.35
C LYS A 244 18.67 -18.48 12.61
N TYR A 245 19.74 -17.79 12.99
CA TYR A 245 20.59 -18.14 14.14
C TYR A 245 20.73 -17.02 15.17
N LEU A 246 20.07 -15.87 14.97
CA LEU A 246 20.23 -14.73 15.87
C LEU A 246 19.00 -13.83 15.86
N TYR A 247 18.51 -13.51 17.05
CA TYR A 247 17.52 -12.47 17.26
C TYR A 247 18.24 -11.17 17.65
N ILE A 248 18.29 -10.24 16.71
CA ILE A 248 18.81 -8.90 16.97
C ILE A 248 17.62 -8.00 17.33
N PHE A 249 17.67 -7.41 18.52
CA PHE A 249 16.76 -6.37 18.96
C PHE A 249 17.48 -5.04 18.86
N MET A 250 16.94 -4.11 18.08
CA MET A 250 17.30 -2.71 18.20
C MET A 250 16.27 -2.00 19.07
N LEU A 251 16.73 -1.56 20.23
CA LEU A 251 15.99 -0.61 21.05
C LEU A 251 16.28 0.79 20.51
N CYS A 252 15.29 1.39 19.84
CA CYS A 252 15.34 2.82 19.57
C CYS A 252 14.69 3.57 20.71
N SER A 253 15.53 4.19 21.55
CA SER A 253 15.07 5.21 22.48
C SER A 253 14.68 6.48 21.72
N GLN A 254 13.86 7.35 22.32
CA GLN A 254 13.41 8.62 21.72
C GLN A 254 14.54 9.61 21.38
N ALA A 255 15.81 9.30 21.71
CA ALA A 255 16.94 10.21 21.60
C ALA A 255 17.95 9.84 20.49
N ASN A 256 17.51 9.25 19.36
CA ASN A 256 18.38 8.83 18.24
C ASN A 256 19.52 7.88 18.63
N THR A 257 19.42 7.24 19.79
CA THR A 257 20.35 6.21 20.23
C THR A 257 19.68 4.87 20.11
N ALA A 258 20.09 4.14 19.08
CA ALA A 258 19.74 2.74 18.91
C ALA A 258 20.80 1.91 19.64
N SER A 259 20.38 1.13 20.65
CA SER A 259 21.25 0.15 21.30
C SER A 259 20.93 -1.24 20.78
N LEU A 260 21.95 -1.91 20.27
CA LEU A 260 21.87 -3.29 19.80
C LEU A 260 21.86 -4.24 21.00
N ILE A 261 20.76 -4.97 21.21
CA ILE A 261 20.72 -6.10 22.13
C ILE A 261 20.72 -7.37 21.31
N VAL A 262 21.81 -8.11 21.41
CA VAL A 262 21.96 -9.44 20.79
C VAL A 262 21.53 -10.48 21.83
N LYS A 263 20.49 -11.26 21.54
CA LYS A 263 20.14 -12.44 22.33
C LYS A 263 20.56 -13.71 21.58
N PRO A 264 21.24 -14.66 22.23
CA PRO A 264 21.57 -15.95 21.63
C PRO A 264 20.33 -16.81 21.38
#